data_AF-F4HD30-F1
#
_entry.id   AF-F4HD30-F1
#
_cell.length_a   1.000
_cell.length_b   1.000
_cell.length_c   1.000
_cell.angle_alpha   90.00
_cell.angle_beta   90.00
_cell.angle_gamma   90.00
#
_symmetry.space_group_name_H-M   'P 1'
#
loop_
_entity.id
_entity.type
_entity.pdbx_description
1 polymer ?
#
loop_
_entity_poly.entity_id
_entity_poly.type
_entity_poly.pdbx_seq_one_letter_code
_entity_poly.pdbx_strand_id
1 'polypeptide(L)'
;MPIGYASWAWLSAEAEKRYILDPNSLRYQDWQSGERLWFIDFIAPFSFRDTIKLRRLMGKIHGNSYLARSIRLRKNNKAEVFEHMGGSVDVNESRRMKEAFYQEIKTAFMEENS
;
A
#
# COMPACT_ATOMS: atom_id res chain seq x y z
N MET A 1 12.35 -20.37 13.56
CA MET A 1 10.93 -19.95 13.64
C MET A 1 10.73 -18.66 12.86
N PRO A 2 9.59 -18.47 12.17
CA PRO A 2 9.26 -17.21 11.51
C PRO A 2 8.98 -16.12 12.57
N ILE A 3 9.53 -14.92 12.35
CA ILE A 3 9.37 -13.76 13.24
C ILE A 3 8.50 -12.64 12.65
N GLY A 4 8.12 -12.79 11.38
CA GLY A 4 7.23 -11.88 10.67
C GLY A 4 6.93 -12.39 9.26
N TYR A 5 5.90 -11.80 8.64
CA TYR A 5 5.40 -12.11 7.31
C TYR A 5 4.92 -10.82 6.65
N ALA A 6 5.26 -10.64 5.37
CA ALA A 6 4.69 -9.59 4.55
C ALA A 6 4.35 -10.15 3.17
N SER A 7 3.22 -9.70 2.63
CA SER A 7 2.80 -9.96 1.26
C SER A 7 2.56 -8.62 0.57
N TRP A 8 2.79 -8.58 -0.75
CA TRP A 8 2.59 -7.38 -1.53
C TRP A 8 2.05 -7.70 -2.92
N ALA A 9 1.34 -6.72 -3.48
CA ALA A 9 0.78 -6.79 -4.81
C ALA A 9 1.13 -5.52 -5.59
N TRP A 10 1.31 -5.66 -6.90
CA TRP A 10 1.42 -4.56 -7.85
C TRP A 10 0.11 -4.47 -8.61
N LEU A 11 -0.74 -3.54 -8.19
CA LEU A 11 -2.12 -3.42 -8.69
C LEU A 11 -2.21 -2.46 -9.88
N SER A 12 -3.13 -2.77 -10.80
CA SER A 12 -3.65 -1.79 -11.76
C SER A 12 -4.54 -0.77 -11.05
N ALA A 13 -4.94 0.30 -11.75
CA ALA A 13 -5.84 1.30 -11.22
C ALA A 13 -7.21 0.72 -10.83
N GLU A 14 -7.73 -0.16 -11.68
CA GLU A 14 -9.02 -0.81 -11.54
C GLU A 14 -9.01 -1.83 -10.39
N ALA A 15 -7.93 -2.61 -10.26
CA ALA A 15 -7.75 -3.55 -9.15
C ALA A 15 -7.59 -2.81 -7.81
N GLU A 16 -6.82 -1.73 -7.78
CA GLU A 16 -6.67 -0.87 -6.59
C GLU A 16 -8.02 -0.28 -6.16
N LYS A 17 -8.81 0.24 -7.10
CA LYS A 17 -10.13 0.81 -6.80
C LYS A 17 -11.06 -0.23 -6.15
N ARG A 18 -11.14 -1.43 -6.73
CA ARG A 18 -11.91 -2.55 -6.14
C ARG A 18 -11.41 -2.92 -4.75
N TYR A 19 -10.09 -2.99 -4.57
CA TYR A 19 -9.48 -3.37 -3.30
C TYR A 19 -9.73 -2.36 -2.17
N ILE A 20 -9.72 -1.06 -2.48
CA ILE A 20 -10.04 0.00 -1.52
C ILE A 20 -11.50 -0.12 -1.04
N LEU A 21 -12.42 -0.47 -1.94
CA LEU A 21 -13.85 -0.63 -1.63
C LEU A 21 -14.14 -1.93 -0.88
N ASP A 22 -13.50 -3.02 -1.28
CA ASP A 22 -13.61 -4.33 -0.65
C ASP A 22 -12.22 -5.00 -0.59
N PRO A 23 -11.60 -5.07 0.60
CA PRO A 23 -10.31 -5.75 0.78
C PRO A 23 -10.30 -7.24 0.42
N ASN A 24 -11.45 -7.89 0.28
CA ASN A 24 -11.53 -9.29 -0.15
C ASN A 24 -11.67 -9.46 -1.68
N SER A 25 -11.68 -8.37 -2.44
CA SER A 25 -11.95 -8.39 -3.88
C SER A 25 -10.77 -8.83 -4.76
N LEU A 26 -9.56 -8.95 -4.20
CA LEU A 26 -8.37 -9.31 -4.96
C LEU A 26 -8.45 -10.75 -5.48
N ARG A 27 -8.22 -10.89 -6.78
CA ARG A 27 -8.07 -12.17 -7.48
C ARG A 27 -6.60 -12.46 -7.72
N TYR A 28 -6.25 -13.72 -8.00
CA TYR A 28 -4.87 -14.12 -8.30
C TYR A 28 -4.20 -13.24 -9.38
N GLN A 29 -4.92 -12.91 -10.44
CA GLN A 29 -4.43 -12.08 -11.56
C GLN A 29 -4.15 -10.62 -11.15
N ASP A 30 -4.79 -10.14 -10.07
CA ASP A 30 -4.63 -8.75 -9.62
C ASP A 30 -3.25 -8.50 -9.01
N TRP A 31 -2.58 -9.54 -8.48
CA TRP A 31 -1.33 -9.41 -7.71
C TRP A 31 -0.16 -8.81 -8.49
N GLN A 32 -0.18 -8.89 -9.82
CA GLN A 32 0.83 -8.33 -10.71
C GLN A 32 0.16 -7.67 -11.93
N SER A 33 -0.91 -6.93 -11.68
CA SER A 33 -1.74 -6.30 -12.71
C SER A 33 -1.29 -4.90 -13.12
N GLY A 34 -0.34 -4.27 -12.42
CA GLY A 34 0.09 -2.91 -12.74
C GLY A 34 1.34 -2.46 -11.98
N GLU A 35 1.39 -1.17 -11.64
CA GLU A 35 2.56 -0.51 -11.05
C GLU A 35 2.30 0.07 -9.65
N ARG A 36 1.10 -0.10 -9.09
CA ARG A 36 0.73 0.45 -7.78
C ARG A 36 1.06 -0.55 -6.68
N LEU A 37 2.11 -0.29 -5.91
CA LEU A 37 2.55 -1.19 -4.83
C LEU A 37 1.64 -1.11 -3.60
N TRP A 38 1.13 -2.27 -3.19
CA TRP A 38 0.37 -2.46 -1.95
C TRP A 38 1.01 -3.51 -1.06
N PHE A 39 1.13 -3.22 0.22
CA PHE A 39 1.35 -4.21 1.27
C PHE A 39 -0.01 -4.73 1.72
N ILE A 40 -0.26 -6.01 1.41
CA ILE A 40 -1.54 -6.69 1.66
C ILE A 40 -1.55 -7.21 3.10
N ASP A 41 -0.55 -8.03 3.45
CA ASP A 41 -0.30 -8.47 4.82
C ASP A 41 1.01 -7.86 5.33
N PHE A 42 1.01 -7.41 6.59
CA PHE A 42 2.20 -6.94 7.28
C PHE A 42 2.14 -7.34 8.76
N ILE A 43 2.65 -8.53 9.06
CA ILE A 43 2.45 -9.22 10.34
C ILE A 43 3.80 -9.43 11.02
N ALA A 44 4.00 -8.85 12.20
CA ALA A 44 5.19 -9.05 13.04
C ALA A 44 4.76 -9.04 14.52
N PRO A 45 4.27 -10.17 15.07
CA PRO A 45 3.49 -10.17 16.30
C PRO A 45 4.35 -10.19 17.57
N PHE A 46 5.63 -10.57 17.47
CA PHE A 46 6.45 -10.89 18.65
C PHE A 46 7.20 -9.68 19.21
N SER A 47 7.62 -8.73 18.37
CA SER A 47 8.29 -7.53 18.86
C SER A 47 8.23 -6.38 17.87
N PHE A 48 8.22 -5.15 18.39
CA PHE A 48 8.36 -3.94 17.58
C PHE A 48 9.68 -3.91 16.77
N ARG A 49 10.73 -4.54 17.30
CA ARG A 49 12.02 -4.67 16.60
C ARG A 49 11.88 -5.47 15.31
N ASP A 50 11.03 -6.49 15.30
CA ASP A 50 10.80 -7.32 14.11
C ASP A 50 9.94 -6.58 13.07
N THR A 51 8.99 -5.74 13.51
CA THR A 51 8.27 -4.80 12.64
C THR A 51 9.23 -3.85 11.92
N ILE A 52 10.21 -3.29 12.63
CA ILE A 52 11.24 -2.42 12.03
C ILE A 52 12.10 -3.20 11.03
N LYS A 53 12.55 -4.41 11.39
CA LYS A 53 13.34 -5.27 10.47
C LYS A 53 12.56 -5.60 9.20
N LEU A 54 11.29 -5.97 9.32
CA LEU A 54 10.43 -6.28 8.19
C LEU A 54 10.25 -5.06 7.27
N ARG A 55 10.04 -3.86 7.85
CA ARG A 55 9.96 -2.61 7.07
C ARG A 55 11.25 -2.30 6.32
N ARG A 56 12.41 -2.52 6.96
CA ARG A 56 13.72 -2.35 6.32
C ARG A 56 13.92 -3.35 5.18
N LEU A 57 13.48 -4.59 5.35
CA LEU A 57 13.54 -5.61 4.30
C LEU A 57 12.68 -5.22 3.10
N MET A 58 11.45 -4.74 3.32
CA MET A 58 10.61 -4.24 2.23
C MET A 58 11.28 -3.11 1.44
N GLY A 59 11.99 -2.22 2.12
CA GLY A 59 12.79 -1.20 1.43
C GLY A 59 13.89 -1.77 0.56
N LYS A 60 14.64 -2.76 1.05
CA LYS A 60 15.67 -3.42 0.25
C LYS A 60 15.09 -4.14 -0.97
N ILE A 61 13.94 -4.81 -0.83
CA ILE A 61 13.26 -5.53 -1.92
C ILE A 61 12.81 -4.56 -3.02
N HIS A 62 12.30 -3.38 -2.63
CA HIS A 62 11.77 -2.39 -3.57
C HIS A 62 12.74 -1.23 -3.84
N GLY A 63 14.05 -1.50 -3.80
CA GLY A 63 15.07 -0.56 -4.31
C GLY A 63 15.37 0.66 -3.44
N ASN A 64 14.90 0.70 -2.18
CA ASN A 64 15.07 1.81 -1.25
C ASN A 64 14.67 3.17 -1.86
N SER A 65 13.70 3.17 -2.75
CA SER A 65 12.95 4.33 -3.23
C SER A 65 11.64 3.81 -3.78
N TYR A 66 10.61 3.78 -2.94
CA TYR A 66 9.31 3.24 -3.32
C TYR A 66 8.19 4.02 -2.64
N LEU A 67 7.04 4.04 -3.31
CA LEU A 67 5.76 4.41 -2.72
C LEU A 67 4.90 3.15 -2.66
N ALA A 68 4.62 2.66 -1.45
CA ALA A 68 3.68 1.59 -1.20
C ALA A 68 2.48 2.09 -0.40
N ARG A 69 1.40 1.33 -0.43
CA ARG A 69 0.19 1.60 0.35
C ARG A 69 -0.20 0.40 1.21
N SER A 70 -0.96 0.64 2.27
CA SER A 70 -1.69 -0.39 2.98
C SER A 70 -3.04 0.15 3.41
N ILE A 71 -4.01 -0.73 3.65
CA ILE A 71 -5.31 -0.34 4.22
C ILE A 71 -5.39 -0.85 5.65
N ARG A 72 -5.91 -0.04 6.55
CA ARG A 72 -6.24 -0.45 7.91
C ARG A 72 -7.72 -0.24 8.18
N LEU A 73 -8.39 -1.32 8.50
CA LEU A 73 -9.77 -1.28 8.97
C LEU A 73 -9.79 -0.85 10.44
N ARG A 74 -10.58 0.18 10.74
CA ARG A 74 -10.88 0.65 12.09
C ARG A 74 -12.20 0.05 12.57
N LYS A 75 -12.40 0.09 13.89
CA LYS A 75 -13.74 -0.13 14.46
C LYS A 75 -14.69 0.92 13.86
N ASN A 76 -15.88 0.50 13.44
CA ASN A 76 -16.93 1.28 12.74
C ASN A 76 -16.83 1.36 11.20
N ASN A 77 -16.32 0.30 10.53
CA ASN A 77 -16.26 0.21 9.06
C ASN A 77 -15.54 1.37 8.37
N LYS A 78 -14.70 2.12 9.10
CA LYS A 78 -13.83 3.13 8.53
C LYS A 78 -12.55 2.46 8.08
N ALA A 79 -12.17 2.67 6.82
CA ALA A 79 -10.88 2.26 6.30
C ALA A 79 -9.97 3.48 6.19
N GLU A 80 -8.73 3.34 6.65
CA GLU A 80 -7.68 4.34 6.47
C GLU A 80 -6.62 3.76 5.55
N VAL A 81 -6.35 4.44 4.43
CA VAL A 81 -5.22 4.12 3.55
C VAL A 81 -3.97 4.79 4.12
N PHE A 82 -2.92 4.00 4.32
CA PHE A 82 -1.62 4.45 4.79
C PHE A 82 -0.62 4.39 3.67
N GLU A 83 0.19 5.43 3.54
CA GLU A 83 1.30 5.47 2.61
C GLU A 83 2.61 5.08 3.31
N HIS A 84 3.45 4.36 2.60
CA HIS A 84 4.77 3.94 3.03
C HIS A 84 5.77 4.38 1.98
N MET A 85 6.69 5.24 2.39
CA MET A 85 7.86 5.57 1.61
C MET A 85 9.05 4.97 2.30
N GLY A 86 9.88 4.26 1.55
CA GLY A 86 11.17 3.83 2.06
C GLY A 86 12.26 4.26 1.11
N GLY A 87 13.35 4.76 1.68
CA GLY A 87 14.46 5.27 0.90
C GLY A 87 14.93 6.66 1.23
N SER A 88 15.86 7.10 0.38
CA SER A 88 16.34 8.48 0.25
C SER A 88 15.45 9.28 -0.71
N VAL A 89 14.13 9.07 -0.67
CA VAL A 89 13.19 9.84 -1.51
C VAL A 89 13.26 11.30 -1.06
N ASP A 90 13.54 12.22 -1.99
CA ASP A 90 13.54 13.65 -1.67
C ASP A 90 12.16 14.06 -1.14
N VAL A 91 12.13 14.94 -0.14
CA VAL A 91 10.87 15.34 0.53
C VAL A 91 9.88 15.94 -0.47
N ASN A 92 10.36 16.66 -1.49
CA ASN A 92 9.50 17.27 -2.51
C ASN A 92 8.96 16.23 -3.49
N GLU A 93 9.79 15.27 -3.89
CA GLU A 93 9.37 14.15 -4.72
C GLU A 93 8.31 13.31 -4.01
N SER A 94 8.55 12.99 -2.73
CA SER A 94 7.58 12.33 -1.85
C SER A 94 6.25 13.09 -1.81
N ARG A 95 6.28 14.41 -1.60
CA ARG A 95 5.07 15.23 -1.55
C ARG A 95 4.32 15.19 -2.89
N ARG A 96 5.02 15.33 -4.02
CA ARG A 96 4.43 15.25 -5.36
C ARG A 96 3.76 13.91 -5.62
N MET A 97 4.45 12.81 -5.28
CA MET A 97 3.92 11.46 -5.49
C MET A 97 2.62 11.24 -4.69
N LYS A 98 2.55 11.76 -3.47
CA LYS A 98 1.34 11.70 -2.63
C LYS A 98 0.20 12.55 -3.18
N GLU A 99 0.50 13.80 -3.55
CA GLU A 99 -0.49 14.73 -4.10
C GLU A 99 -1.09 14.20 -5.41
N ALA A 100 -0.25 13.71 -6.32
CA ALA A 100 -0.68 13.13 -7.59
C ALA A 100 -1.64 11.95 -7.36
N PHE A 101 -1.29 11.04 -6.45
CA PHE A 101 -2.13 9.91 -6.08
C PHE A 101 -3.46 10.35 -5.45
N TYR A 102 -3.43 11.29 -4.50
CA TYR A 102 -4.65 11.76 -3.85
C TYR A 102 -5.62 12.38 -4.85
N GLN A 103 -5.12 13.18 -5.79
CA GLN A 103 -5.97 13.76 -6.84
C GLN A 103 -6.53 12.66 -7.76
N GLU A 104 -5.70 11.70 -8.18
CA GLU A 104 -6.13 10.59 -9.03
C GLU A 104 -7.26 9.79 -8.39
N ILE A 105 -7.09 9.39 -7.13
CA ILE A 105 -8.11 8.67 -6.36
C ILE A 105 -9.37 9.52 -6.17
N LYS A 106 -9.21 10.79 -5.80
CA LYS A 106 -10.35 11.69 -5.62
C LYS A 106 -11.15 11.82 -6.91
N THR A 107 -10.49 12.01 -8.05
CA THR A 107 -11.16 12.05 -9.36
C THR A 107 -11.88 10.74 -9.66
N ALA A 108 -11.20 9.60 -9.51
CA ALA A 108 -11.75 8.27 -9.78
C ALA A 108 -12.98 7.90 -8.93
N PHE A 109 -13.11 8.46 -7.71
CA PHE A 109 -14.28 8.29 -6.84
C PHE A 109 -15.35 9.38 -7.01
N MET A 110 -15.01 10.56 -7.54
CA MET A 110 -15.98 11.65 -7.78
C MET A 110 -16.73 11.48 -9.12
N GLU A 111 -16.07 10.98 -10.16
CA GLU A 111 -16.68 10.73 -11.48
C GLU A 111 -17.78 9.65 -11.45
N GLU A 112 -17.77 8.77 -10.47
CA GLU A 112 -18.74 7.66 -10.33
C GLU A 112 -20.03 8.08 -9.59
N ASN A 113 -20.05 9.28 -8.99
CA ASN A 113 -21.18 9.85 -8.26
C ASN A 113 -21.85 11.04 -8.98
N SER A 114 -21.50 11.29 -10.26
CA SER A 114 -22.06 12.35 -11.11
C SER A 114 -22.91 11.75 -12.23
#